data_AF-A0AAP9G9Q2-F1
#
_entry.id   AF-A0AAP9G9Q2-F1
#
_cell.length_a   1.000
_cell.length_b   1.000
_cell.length_c   1.000
_cell.angle_alpha   90.00
_cell.angle_beta   90.00
_cell.angle_gamma   90.00
#
_symmetry.space_group_name_H-M   'P 1'
#
loop_
_entity.id
_entity.type
_entity.pdbx_description
1 polymer ?
#
loop_
_entity_poly.entity_id
_entity_poly.type
_entity_poly.pdbx_seq_one_letter_code
_entity_poly.pdbx_strand_id
1 'polypeptide(L)'
;MKRQGGFTLIELVVVIVILGILAVTAAPRFLNLQDDARNSALEGLKGAITGAAGITYGKAAIEGVEAASAAQLTIKATNDLDIVYGYPKADKSDLYLVVDGLENDWETETSGSTSVLFGYKGYNKKCVSYTQAEENTAPVITVIDDCGTKF
;
A
#
# COMPACT_ATOMS: atom_id res chain seq x y z
N MET A 1 -6.19 1.96 -63.34
CA MET A 1 -6.77 1.23 -62.20
C MET A 1 -5.64 0.52 -61.45
N LYS A 2 -5.33 0.91 -60.22
CA LYS A 2 -4.37 0.17 -59.37
C LYS A 2 -5.08 -1.09 -58.87
N ARG A 3 -4.49 -2.27 -59.09
CA ARG A 3 -5.02 -3.52 -58.52
C ARG A 3 -4.76 -3.48 -57.01
N GLN A 4 -5.84 -3.52 -56.22
CA GLN A 4 -5.74 -3.66 -54.77
C GLN A 4 -5.42 -5.13 -54.47
N GLY A 5 -4.23 -5.39 -53.97
CA GLY A 5 -3.84 -6.73 -53.52
C GLY A 5 -4.73 -7.13 -52.35
N GLY A 6 -5.56 -8.14 -52.53
CA GLY A 6 -6.32 -8.74 -51.44
C GLY A 6 -5.39 -9.53 -50.50
N PHE A 7 -5.72 -9.55 -49.21
CA PHE A 7 -5.03 -10.36 -48.21
C PHE A 7 -5.34 -11.84 -48.48
N THR A 8 -4.32 -12.71 -48.49
CA THR A 8 -4.52 -14.14 -48.71
C THR A 8 -5.01 -14.83 -47.44
N LEU A 9 -5.78 -15.92 -47.59
CA LEU A 9 -6.23 -16.71 -46.43
C LEU A 9 -5.05 -17.29 -45.64
N ILE A 10 -3.95 -17.64 -46.32
CA ILE A 10 -2.76 -18.18 -45.65
C ILE A 10 -2.05 -17.11 -44.83
N GLU A 11 -1.96 -15.87 -45.29
CA GLU A 11 -1.41 -14.76 -44.50
C GLU A 11 -2.21 -14.55 -43.22
N LEU A 12 -3.55 -14.63 -43.30
CA LEU A 12 -4.41 -14.47 -42.13
C LEU A 12 -4.19 -15.59 -41.11
N VAL A 13 -4.06 -16.84 -41.58
CA VAL A 13 -3.78 -18.00 -40.71
C VAL A 13 -2.41 -17.90 -40.05
N VAL A 14 -1.37 -17.51 -40.80
CA VAL A 14 -0.02 -17.36 -40.23
C VAL A 14 0.01 -16.27 -39.15
N VAL A 15 -0.69 -15.15 -39.36
CA VAL A 15 -0.75 -14.05 -38.39
C VAL A 15 -1.40 -14.49 -37.07
N ILE A 16 -2.55 -15.18 -37.11
CA ILE A 16 -3.22 -15.63 -35.88
C ILE A 16 -2.39 -16.68 -35.12
N VAL A 17 -1.65 -17.53 -35.83
CA VAL A 17 -0.74 -18.52 -35.22
C VAL A 17 0.40 -17.82 -34.50
N ILE A 18 1.04 -16.83 -35.14
CA ILE A 18 2.11 -16.05 -34.52
C ILE A 18 1.59 -15.29 -33.29
N LEU A 19 0.43 -14.63 -33.40
CA LEU A 19 -0.19 -13.93 -32.27
C LEU A 19 -0.55 -14.90 -31.13
N GLY A 20 -0.99 -16.12 -31.45
CA GLY A 20 -1.25 -17.16 -30.44
C GLY A 20 0.00 -17.54 -29.65
N ILE A 21 1.13 -17.76 -30.32
CA ILE A 21 2.41 -18.10 -29.67
C ILE A 21 2.92 -16.95 -28.80
N LEU A 22 2.84 -15.71 -29.32
CA LEU A 22 3.25 -14.52 -28.57
C LEU A 22 2.35 -14.28 -27.36
N ALA A 23 1.05 -14.51 -27.46
CA ALA A 23 0.12 -14.34 -26.35
C ALA A 23 0.43 -15.29 -25.18
N VAL A 24 0.69 -16.57 -25.47
CA VAL A 24 0.99 -17.59 -24.43
C VAL A 24 2.30 -17.29 -23.70
N THR A 25 3.30 -16.74 -24.39
CA THR A 25 4.59 -16.42 -23.77
C THR A 25 4.60 -15.06 -23.06
N ALA A 26 3.82 -14.08 -23.54
CA ALA A 26 3.76 -12.74 -22.96
C ALA A 26 2.84 -12.65 -21.74
N ALA A 27 1.71 -13.36 -21.72
CA ALA A 27 0.71 -13.23 -20.66
C ALA A 27 1.25 -13.58 -19.24
N PRO A 28 1.99 -14.69 -19.02
CA PRO A 28 2.53 -15.01 -17.69
C PRO A 28 3.52 -13.95 -17.19
N ARG A 29 4.36 -13.42 -18.09
CA ARG A 29 5.33 -12.38 -17.76
C ARG A 29 4.63 -11.07 -17.38
N PHE A 30 3.56 -10.70 -18.09
CA PHE A 30 2.78 -9.50 -17.79
C PHE A 30 2.09 -9.57 -16.42
N LEU A 31 1.62 -10.74 -16.00
CA LEU A 31 1.04 -10.93 -14.67
C LEU A 31 2.09 -10.77 -13.55
N ASN A 32 3.28 -11.37 -13.72
CA ASN A 32 4.35 -11.24 -12.74
C ASN A 32 4.81 -9.79 -12.56
N LEU A 33 4.90 -9.02 -13.65
CA LEU A 33 5.28 -7.60 -13.59
C LEU A 33 4.28 -6.75 -12.79
N GLN A 34 2.99 -7.06 -12.85
CA GLN A 34 1.97 -6.36 -12.06
C GLN A 34 2.10 -6.69 -10.57
N ASP A 35 2.35 -7.96 -10.22
CA ASP A 35 2.58 -8.36 -8.83
C ASP A 35 3.86 -7.71 -8.27
N ASP A 36 4.94 -7.68 -9.04
CA ASP A 36 6.20 -7.02 -8.66
C ASP A 36 6.02 -5.50 -8.47
N ALA A 37 5.22 -4.85 -9.33
CA ALA A 37 4.90 -3.43 -9.21
C ALA A 37 4.11 -3.15 -7.93
N ARG A 38 3.08 -3.96 -7.62
CA ARG A 38 2.30 -3.84 -6.38
C ARG A 38 3.16 -4.05 -5.14
N ASN A 39 4.02 -5.06 -5.15
CA ASN A 39 4.94 -5.34 -4.04
C ASN A 39 5.91 -4.17 -3.81
N SER A 40 6.43 -3.58 -4.89
CA SER A 40 7.30 -2.41 -4.80
C SER A 40 6.58 -1.19 -4.23
N ALA A 41 5.32 -0.99 -4.62
CA ALA A 41 4.49 0.09 -4.09
C ALA A 41 4.18 -0.11 -2.59
N LEU A 42 3.92 -1.36 -2.15
CA LEU A 42 3.71 -1.69 -0.73
C LEU A 42 4.96 -1.44 0.11
N GLU A 43 6.15 -1.75 -0.39
CA GLU A 43 7.40 -1.39 0.28
C GLU A 43 7.60 0.14 0.35
N GLY A 44 7.21 0.87 -0.71
CA GLY A 44 7.17 2.32 -0.70
C GLY A 44 6.21 2.88 0.35
N LEU A 45 5.02 2.30 0.47
CA LEU A 45 4.03 2.67 1.48
C LEU A 45 4.54 2.41 2.90
N LYS A 46 5.14 1.25 3.16
CA LYS A 46 5.82 0.95 4.43
C LYS A 46 6.84 2.04 4.77
N GLY A 47 7.64 2.46 3.80
CA GLY A 47 8.60 3.55 3.96
C GLY A 47 7.94 4.89 4.32
N ALA A 48 6.84 5.24 3.64
CA ALA A 48 6.07 6.45 3.91
C ALA A 48 5.48 6.45 5.33
N ILE A 49 4.83 5.35 5.75
CA ILE A 49 4.27 5.22 7.11
C ILE A 49 5.37 5.25 8.16
N THR A 50 6.51 4.59 7.92
CA THR A 50 7.67 4.62 8.84
C THR A 50 8.22 6.04 8.99
N GLY A 51 8.36 6.77 7.88
CA GLY A 51 8.79 8.17 7.90
C GLY A 51 7.81 9.07 8.65
N ALA A 52 6.51 8.93 8.39
CA ALA A 52 5.45 9.68 9.07
C ALA A 52 5.40 9.39 10.58
N ALA A 53 5.60 8.12 10.98
CA ALA A 53 5.71 7.73 12.39
C ALA A 53 6.90 8.42 13.07
N GLY A 54 8.07 8.48 12.41
CA GLY A 54 9.25 9.18 12.93
C GLY A 54 9.05 10.70 13.06
N ILE A 55 8.38 11.33 12.10
CA ILE A 55 8.04 12.77 12.16
C ILE A 55 7.07 13.04 13.31
N THR A 56 6.06 12.19 13.48
CA THR A 56 5.07 12.29 14.57
C THR A 56 5.76 12.18 15.93
N TYR A 57 6.67 11.22 16.08
CA TYR A 57 7.47 11.08 17.29
C TYR A 57 8.32 12.32 17.59
N GLY A 58 8.95 12.89 16.57
CA GLY A 58 9.69 14.15 16.72
C GLY A 58 8.81 15.29 17.23
N LYS A 59 7.57 15.39 16.75
CA LYS A 59 6.59 16.37 17.24
C LYS A 59 6.15 16.07 18.67
N ALA A 60 5.88 14.81 19.00
CA ALA A 60 5.54 14.38 20.35
C ALA A 60 6.63 14.73 21.37
N ALA A 61 7.89 14.53 20.99
CA ALA A 61 9.04 14.85 21.84
C ALA A 61 9.21 16.36 22.07
N ILE A 62 8.87 17.19 21.09
CA ILE A 62 8.88 18.65 21.25
C ILE A 62 7.78 19.09 22.24
N GLU A 63 6.63 18.43 22.22
CA GLU A 63 5.50 18.69 23.12
C GLU A 63 5.62 17.97 24.48
N GLY A 64 6.64 17.12 24.66
CA GLY A 64 6.92 16.40 25.91
C GLY A 64 5.93 15.29 26.24
N VAL A 65 5.30 14.71 25.21
CA VAL A 65 4.26 13.66 25.33
C VAL A 65 4.67 12.35 24.64
N GLU A 66 5.94 12.20 24.26
CA GLU A 66 6.47 11.03 23.56
C GLU A 66 6.44 9.74 24.39
N ALA A 67 6.44 9.84 25.72
CA ALA A 67 6.33 8.69 26.61
C ALA A 67 4.88 8.41 27.09
N ALA A 68 3.91 9.25 26.71
CA ALA A 68 2.53 9.10 27.15
C ALA A 68 1.88 7.87 26.50
N SER A 69 1.19 7.04 27.28
CA SER A 69 0.44 5.89 26.78
C SER A 69 -0.74 6.27 25.88
N ALA A 70 -1.23 7.50 26.03
CA ALA A 70 -2.13 8.15 25.10
C ALA A 70 -1.97 9.67 25.23
N ALA A 71 -1.90 10.37 24.11
CA ALA A 71 -1.93 11.83 24.04
C ALA A 71 -2.49 12.28 22.69
N GLN A 72 -2.67 13.59 22.53
CA GLN A 72 -3.16 14.19 21.30
C GLN A 72 -2.17 15.25 20.82
N LEU A 73 -1.93 15.28 19.51
CA LEU A 73 -1.09 16.26 18.85
C LEU A 73 -1.90 17.02 17.80
N THR A 74 -1.88 18.35 17.82
CA THR A 74 -2.52 19.11 16.75
C THR A 74 -1.66 19.11 15.49
N ILE A 75 -2.12 18.48 14.40
CA ILE A 75 -1.43 18.48 13.10
C ILE A 75 -2.27 19.26 12.08
N LYS A 76 -1.66 20.17 11.31
CA LYS A 76 -2.31 20.98 10.25
C LYS A 76 -3.54 21.81 10.70
N ALA A 77 -3.40 22.56 11.80
CA ALA A 77 -4.36 23.59 12.27
C ALA A 77 -5.81 23.13 12.55
N THR A 78 -6.13 21.86 12.31
CA THR A 78 -7.41 21.22 12.60
C THR A 78 -7.18 19.72 12.65
N ASN A 79 -7.71 19.09 13.70
CA ASN A 79 -7.62 17.69 14.10
C ASN A 79 -6.45 17.35 15.03
N ASP A 80 -6.85 16.84 16.19
CA ASP A 80 -6.00 16.26 17.20
C ASP A 80 -5.70 14.83 16.75
N LEU A 81 -4.47 14.60 16.28
CA LEU A 81 -3.94 13.28 16.00
C LEU A 81 -3.81 12.53 17.32
N ASP A 82 -4.51 11.41 17.47
CA ASP A 82 -4.27 10.53 18.61
C ASP A 82 -2.91 9.85 18.44
N ILE A 83 -2.10 9.94 19.48
CA ILE A 83 -0.80 9.28 19.56
C ILE A 83 -0.74 8.33 20.75
N VAL A 84 0.08 7.29 20.60
CA VAL A 84 0.44 6.35 21.65
C VAL A 84 1.95 6.17 21.65
N TYR A 85 2.57 6.45 22.80
CA TYR A 85 4.02 6.49 23.00
C TYR A 85 4.73 7.31 21.91
N GLY A 86 4.16 8.48 21.58
CA GLY A 86 4.72 9.41 20.60
C GLY A 86 4.47 9.06 19.13
N TYR A 87 3.90 7.90 18.82
CA TYR A 87 3.60 7.49 17.45
C TYR A 87 2.10 7.57 17.15
N PRO A 88 1.70 7.64 15.87
CA PRO A 88 0.28 7.60 15.51
C PRO A 88 -0.41 6.39 16.12
N LYS A 89 -1.61 6.56 16.64
CA LYS A 89 -2.43 5.42 17.07
C LYS A 89 -2.75 4.53 15.86
N ALA A 90 -2.94 3.22 16.10
CA ALA A 90 -3.35 2.29 15.05
C ALA A 90 -4.86 2.43 14.75
N ASP A 91 -5.25 3.62 14.29
CA ASP A 91 -6.56 3.94 13.76
C ASP A 91 -6.41 4.49 12.34
N LYS A 92 -7.38 4.19 11.49
CA LYS A 92 -7.38 4.67 10.11
C LYS A 92 -7.41 6.20 10.03
N SER A 93 -8.20 6.88 10.87
CA SER A 93 -8.33 8.34 10.79
C SER A 93 -7.01 9.02 11.17
N ASP A 94 -6.31 8.49 12.17
CA ASP A 94 -5.02 9.01 12.61
C ASP A 94 -3.93 8.79 11.55
N LEU A 95 -3.89 7.59 10.97
CA LEU A 95 -2.91 7.25 9.93
C LEU A 95 -3.13 8.05 8.64
N TYR A 96 -4.37 8.39 8.29
CA TYR A 96 -4.68 9.26 7.15
C TYR A 96 -4.22 10.71 7.35
N LEU A 97 -4.12 11.19 8.59
CA LEU A 97 -3.64 12.55 8.85
C LEU A 97 -2.13 12.68 8.68
N VAL A 98 -1.39 11.59 8.85
CA VAL A 98 0.09 11.60 8.84
C VAL A 98 0.69 11.16 7.50
N VAL A 99 -0.05 10.42 6.68
CA VAL A 99 0.37 10.03 5.32
C VAL A 99 -0.66 10.52 4.30
N ASP A 100 -0.20 11.39 3.40
CA ASP A 100 -1.04 11.94 2.32
C ASP A 100 -1.41 10.86 1.28
N GLY A 101 -2.63 10.94 0.74
CA GLY A 101 -3.16 9.99 -0.25
C GLY A 101 -3.59 8.62 0.31
N LEU A 102 -3.35 8.33 1.58
CA LEU A 102 -3.62 7.01 2.17
C LEU A 102 -5.11 6.61 2.16
N GLU A 103 -6.02 7.59 2.20
CA GLU A 103 -7.47 7.39 2.14
C GLU A 103 -8.00 7.06 0.73
N ASN A 104 -7.27 7.46 -0.32
CA ASN A 104 -7.75 7.40 -1.71
C ASN A 104 -7.05 6.31 -2.50
N ASP A 105 -5.75 6.11 -2.25
CA ASP A 105 -4.90 5.24 -3.06
C ASP A 105 -4.85 3.80 -2.54
N TRP A 106 -5.29 3.57 -1.29
CA TRP A 106 -5.12 2.30 -0.59
C TRP A 106 -6.41 1.85 0.09
N GLU A 107 -6.68 0.55 0.04
CA GLU A 107 -7.72 -0.05 0.86
C GLU A 107 -7.16 -0.24 2.28
N THR A 108 -7.98 0.00 3.29
CA THR A 108 -7.61 -0.18 4.70
C THR A 108 -8.55 -1.14 5.40
N GLU A 109 -8.00 -1.99 6.27
CA GLU A 109 -8.78 -2.80 7.18
C GLU A 109 -8.18 -2.74 8.58
N THR A 110 -9.01 -2.45 9.58
CA THR A 110 -8.62 -2.55 10.98
C THR A 110 -8.50 -4.03 11.36
N SER A 111 -7.36 -4.44 11.91
CA SER A 111 -7.10 -5.82 12.31
C SER A 111 -6.86 -5.91 13.81
N GLY A 112 -7.93 -6.01 14.59
CA GLY A 112 -7.88 -5.96 16.05
C GLY A 112 -7.91 -4.52 16.57
N SER A 113 -7.48 -4.29 17.81
CA SER A 113 -7.51 -2.95 18.43
C SER A 113 -6.21 -2.16 18.28
N THR A 114 -5.12 -2.80 17.83
CA THR A 114 -3.77 -2.23 17.80
C THR A 114 -3.06 -2.39 16.45
N SER A 115 -3.77 -2.84 15.41
CA SER A 115 -3.19 -2.96 14.08
C SER A 115 -4.14 -2.52 12.97
N VAL A 116 -3.57 -1.91 11.94
CA VAL A 116 -4.26 -1.51 10.70
C VAL A 116 -3.49 -2.08 9.52
N LEU A 117 -4.22 -2.66 8.58
CA LEU A 117 -3.67 -3.19 7.34
C LEU A 117 -3.96 -2.23 6.19
N PHE A 118 -3.01 -2.10 5.27
CA PHE A 118 -3.16 -1.34 4.03
C PHE A 118 -2.79 -2.21 2.82
N GLY A 119 -3.62 -2.21 1.80
CA GLY A 119 -3.47 -3.10 0.66
C GLY A 119 -4.16 -2.60 -0.59
N TYR A 120 -4.17 -3.47 -1.61
CA TYR A 120 -4.91 -3.25 -2.85
C TYR A 120 -6.17 -4.11 -2.84
N LYS A 121 -7.28 -3.53 -3.32
CA LYS A 121 -8.55 -4.23 -3.46
C LYS A 121 -8.40 -5.53 -4.23
N GLY A 122 -8.89 -6.63 -3.66
CA GLY A 122 -8.81 -7.96 -4.27
C GLY A 122 -7.39 -8.52 -4.46
N TYR A 123 -6.37 -7.91 -3.86
CA TYR A 123 -5.00 -8.42 -3.84
C TYR A 123 -4.58 -8.77 -2.41
N ASN A 124 -4.77 -10.03 -2.07
CA ASN A 124 -4.57 -10.53 -0.71
C ASN A 124 -3.22 -11.21 -0.47
N LYS A 125 -2.32 -11.23 -1.48
CA LYS A 125 -1.03 -11.90 -1.36
C LYS A 125 -0.09 -11.19 -0.38
N LYS A 126 -0.08 -9.85 -0.41
CA LYS A 126 0.75 -9.00 0.46
C LYS A 126 0.06 -7.67 0.77
N CYS A 127 0.33 -7.14 1.96
CA CYS A 127 -0.16 -5.85 2.46
C CYS A 127 0.81 -5.29 3.48
N VAL A 128 0.69 -3.99 3.76
CA VAL A 128 1.42 -3.34 4.84
C VAL A 128 0.61 -3.48 6.12
N SER A 129 1.22 -4.03 7.16
CA SER A 129 0.69 -4.04 8.52
C SER A 129 1.35 -2.94 9.33
N TYR A 130 0.53 -2.06 9.89
CA TYR A 130 0.92 -1.14 10.95
C TYR A 130 0.45 -1.72 12.28
N THR A 131 1.38 -2.01 13.18
CA THR A 131 1.09 -2.37 14.57
C THR A 131 1.54 -1.24 15.49
N GLN A 132 0.64 -0.81 16.36
CA GLN A 132 0.82 0.31 17.27
C GLN A 132 2.07 0.15 18.15
N ALA A 133 2.61 1.29 18.57
CA ALA A 133 3.66 1.34 19.57
C ALA A 133 3.19 0.79 20.93
N GLU A 134 4.15 0.24 21.69
CA GLU A 134 3.98 -0.15 23.08
C GLU A 134 4.96 0.64 23.96
N GLU A 135 4.88 0.45 25.28
CA GLU A 135 5.80 1.12 26.20
C GLU A 135 7.25 0.81 25.82
N ASN A 136 8.04 1.86 25.59
CA ASN A 136 9.45 1.78 25.15
C ASN A 136 9.67 1.04 23.81
N THR A 137 8.62 0.77 23.03
CA THR A 137 8.72 0.02 21.77
C THR A 137 8.04 0.78 20.63
N ALA A 138 8.82 1.13 19.61
CA ALA A 138 8.32 1.78 18.40
C ALA A 138 7.27 0.91 17.66
N PRO A 139 6.39 1.51 16.85
CA PRO A 139 5.42 0.75 16.07
C PRO A 139 6.13 -0.15 15.06
N VAL A 140 5.52 -1.29 14.76
CA VAL A 140 6.05 -2.25 13.79
C VAL A 140 5.32 -2.06 12.47
N ILE A 141 6.06 -1.63 11.43
CA ILE A 141 5.53 -1.48 10.07
C ILE A 141 6.22 -2.49 9.15
N THR A 142 5.46 -3.48 8.69
CA THR A 142 6.00 -4.58 7.86
C THR A 142 5.11 -4.86 6.67
N VAL A 143 5.70 -5.33 5.58
CA VAL A 143 4.94 -6.00 4.52
C VAL A 143 4.78 -7.44 4.95
N ILE A 144 3.55 -7.88 5.16
CA ILE A 144 3.23 -9.25 5.54
C ILE A 144 2.72 -10.02 4.32
N ASP A 145 2.92 -11.34 4.35
CA ASP A 145 2.34 -12.27 3.41
C ASP A 145 0.95 -12.71 3.91
N ASP A 146 0.01 -12.91 2.98
CA ASP A 146 -1.39 -13.28 3.24
C ASP A 146 -2.17 -12.32 4.14
N CYS A 147 -2.91 -11.42 3.50
CA CYS A 147 -3.76 -10.42 4.14
C CYS A 147 -5.12 -10.96 4.57
N GLY A 148 -5.38 -12.26 4.37
CA GLY A 148 -6.71 -12.84 4.50
C GLY A 148 -7.67 -12.32 3.41
N THR A 149 -8.97 -12.30 3.69
CA THR A 149 -10.00 -11.80 2.76
C THR A 149 -10.36 -10.33 3.02
N LYS A 150 -9.41 -9.55 3.51
CA LYS A 150 -9.64 -8.23 4.12
C LYS A 150 -9.58 -7.06 3.14
N PHE A 151 -9.36 -7.31 1.84
CA PHE A 151 -9.30 -6.30 0.77
C PHE A 151 -10.03 -6.75 -0.51
#